data_AF-A0A8T4YGZ2-F1
#
_entry.id   AF-A0A8T4YGZ2-F1
#
_cell.length_a   1.000
_cell.length_b   1.000
_cell.length_c   1.000
_cell.angle_alpha   90.00
_cell.angle_beta   90.00
_cell.angle_gamma   90.00
#
_symmetry.space_group_name_H-M   'P 1'
#
loop_
_entity.id
_entity.type
_entity.pdbx_description
1 polymer ?
#
loop_
_entity_poly.entity_id
_entity_poly.type
_entity_poly.pdbx_seq_one_letter_code
_entity_poly.pdbx_strand_id
1 'polypeptide(L)'
;MGERILEISHSPCNYTCTANGLRDVYMHKTGRYIPGEMMMVFSGFADFVYLKNEREVPPRMVFWTRSLKDHYRGIEHIFRFKINIKAGRSFPFALNLVKKEIDKGSLMR
;
A
#
# COMPACT_ATOMS: atom_id res chain seq x y z
N MET A 1 -18.99 6.38 30.98
CA MET A 1 -18.84 5.63 29.72
C MET A 1 -18.97 6.65 28.61
N GLY A 2 -17.90 6.96 27.87
CA GLY A 2 -17.94 8.04 26.88
C GLY A 2 -18.92 7.71 25.75
N GLU A 3 -19.77 8.66 25.37
CA GLU A 3 -20.66 8.51 24.23
C GLU A 3 -19.84 8.33 22.94
N ARG A 4 -20.30 7.41 22.07
CA ARG A 4 -19.61 7.11 20.82
C ARG A 4 -19.92 8.22 19.81
N ILE A 5 -18.97 9.12 19.60
CA ILE A 5 -19.13 10.35 18.78
C ILE A 5 -19.10 10.04 17.27
N LEU A 6 -18.38 8.99 16.84
CA LEU A 6 -18.20 8.67 15.44
C LEU A 6 -17.97 7.16 15.26
N GLU A 7 -18.57 6.58 14.23
CA GLU A 7 -18.33 5.21 13.81
C GLU A 7 -17.65 5.21 12.43
N ILE A 8 -16.37 4.82 12.42
CA ILE A 8 -15.59 4.63 11.19
C ILE A 8 -15.35 3.14 11.00
N SER A 9 -15.67 2.62 9.82
CA SER A 9 -15.29 1.27 9.44
C SER A 9 -13.77 1.20 9.26
N HIS A 10 -13.09 0.40 10.09
CA HIS A 10 -11.65 0.15 9.98
C HIS A 10 -11.42 -1.31 9.58
N SER A 11 -10.72 -1.55 8.47
CA SER A 11 -10.24 -2.89 8.12
C SER A 11 -8.81 -3.03 8.61
N PRO A 12 -8.48 -3.93 9.56
CA PRO A 12 -7.12 -4.07 10.04
C PRO A 12 -6.19 -4.56 8.94
N CYS A 13 -5.07 -3.85 8.72
CA CYS A 13 -4.01 -4.30 7.82
C CYS A 13 -2.62 -4.15 8.46
N ASN A 14 -1.89 -5.26 8.49
CA ASN A 14 -0.55 -5.31 9.06
C ASN A 14 0.44 -4.52 8.19
N TYR A 15 1.25 -3.68 8.84
CA TYR A 15 2.38 -2.96 8.21
C TYR A 15 2.01 -2.01 7.06
N THR A 16 0.76 -1.54 6.98
CA THR A 16 0.30 -0.56 5.98
C THR A 16 -0.66 0.46 6.62
N CYS A 17 -0.51 0.69 7.93
CA CYS A 17 -1.45 1.45 8.75
C CYS A 17 -1.70 2.87 8.20
N THR A 18 -0.69 3.51 7.60
CA THR A 18 -0.82 4.83 6.95
C THR A 18 -1.73 4.78 5.72
N ALA A 19 -1.47 3.84 4.80
CA ALA A 19 -2.29 3.66 3.59
C ALA A 19 -3.73 3.26 3.94
N ASN A 20 -3.87 2.39 4.95
CA ASN A 20 -5.14 1.89 5.43
C ASN A 20 -5.97 2.97 6.14
N GLY A 21 -5.36 3.77 7.02
CA GLY A 21 -6.02 4.87 7.69
C GLY A 21 -6.51 5.94 6.71
N LEU A 22 -5.73 6.22 5.66
CA LEU A 22 -6.16 7.14 4.62
C LEU A 22 -7.36 6.60 3.81
N ARG A 23 -7.35 5.30 3.47
CA ARG A 23 -8.50 4.63 2.86
C ARG A 23 -9.75 4.81 3.72
N ASP A 24 -9.66 4.56 5.01
CA ASP A 24 -10.81 4.64 5.92
C ASP A 24 -11.38 6.05 6.00
N VAL A 25 -10.52 7.06 6.12
CA VAL A 25 -10.95 8.47 6.14
C VAL A 25 -11.58 8.86 4.80
N TYR A 26 -10.97 8.49 3.68
CA TYR A 26 -11.49 8.80 2.35
C TYR A 26 -12.86 8.15 2.11
N MET A 27 -12.97 6.86 2.43
CA MET A 27 -14.21 6.10 2.27
C MET A 27 -15.31 6.64 3.18
N HIS A 28 -14.99 6.97 4.43
CA HIS A 28 -15.95 7.56 5.36
C HIS A 28 -16.47 8.92 4.88
N LYS A 29 -15.61 9.77 4.33
CA LYS A 29 -16.01 11.11 3.86
C LYS A 29 -16.74 11.11 2.52
N THR A 30 -16.44 10.15 1.64
CA THR A 30 -16.88 10.21 0.23
C THR A 30 -17.82 9.07 -0.17
N GLY A 31 -17.91 8.01 0.63
CA GLY A 31 -18.57 6.76 0.26
C GLY A 31 -17.89 6.00 -0.89
N ARG A 32 -16.71 6.46 -1.35
CA ARG A 32 -15.98 5.88 -2.49
C ARG A 32 -14.68 5.22 -2.02
N TYR A 33 -14.20 4.27 -2.81
CA TYR A 33 -12.85 3.72 -2.64
C TYR A 33 -11.81 4.64 -3.25
N ILE A 34 -10.62 4.67 -2.66
CA ILE A 34 -9.49 5.37 -3.26
C ILE A 34 -9.19 4.74 -4.64
N PRO A 35 -9.09 5.54 -5.71
CA PRO A 35 -8.73 5.04 -7.03
C PRO A 35 -7.38 4.31 -7.03
N GLY A 36 -7.31 3.20 -7.76
CA GLY A 36 -6.13 2.33 -7.75
C GLY A 36 -4.87 3.00 -8.28
N GLU A 37 -5.03 3.96 -9.19
CA GLU A 37 -3.97 4.77 -9.80
C GLU A 37 -3.17 5.56 -8.75
N MET A 38 -3.81 5.87 -7.63
CA MET A 38 -3.16 6.58 -6.52
C MET A 38 -2.30 5.65 -5.65
N MET A 39 -2.26 4.34 -5.91
CA MET A 39 -1.42 3.41 -5.15
C MET A 39 0.01 3.88 -5.08
N MET A 40 0.62 4.26 -6.22
CA MET A 40 2.04 4.63 -6.23
C MET A 40 2.34 5.87 -5.37
N VAL A 41 1.35 6.74 -5.18
CA VAL A 41 1.44 7.90 -4.29
C VAL A 41 1.35 7.47 -2.83
N PHE A 42 0.52 6.49 -2.52
CA PHE A 42 0.25 6.04 -1.15
C PHE A 42 1.12 4.88 -0.66
N SER A 43 1.75 4.16 -1.57
CA SER A 43 2.69 3.05 -1.33
C SER A 43 4.15 3.45 -1.55
N GLY A 44 4.36 4.68 -2.03
CA GLY A 44 5.64 5.21 -2.41
C GLY A 44 6.42 5.72 -1.21
N PHE A 45 6.91 4.81 -0.38
CA PHE A 45 8.23 4.81 0.26
C PHE A 45 8.29 3.48 1.03
N ALA A 46 9.42 2.77 0.97
CA ALA A 46 9.62 1.54 1.73
C ALA A 46 9.08 1.75 3.15
N ASP A 47 7.98 1.07 3.48
CA ASP A 47 7.24 1.32 4.71
C ASP A 47 8.22 1.03 5.85
N PHE A 48 8.64 2.07 6.57
CA PHE A 48 9.48 1.91 7.73
C PHE A 48 8.65 2.21 8.96
N VAL A 49 8.68 1.30 9.92
CA VAL A 49 8.00 1.49 11.19
C VAL A 49 9.05 1.91 12.20
N TYR A 50 8.85 3.09 12.81
CA TYR A 50 9.57 3.44 14.02
C TYR A 50 8.95 2.71 15.20
N LEU A 51 9.71 1.80 15.79
CA LEU A 51 9.31 1.07 17.00
C LEU A 51 10.06 1.67 18.19
N LYS A 52 9.30 2.12 19.20
CA LYS A 52 9.85 2.49 20.51
C LYS A 52 9.63 1.31 21.46
N ASN A 53 10.70 0.71 21.95
CA ASN A 53 10.66 -0.30 22.99
C ASN A 53 11.62 0.12 24.12
N GLU A 54 11.06 0.50 25.26
CA GLU A 54 11.83 1.01 26.41
C GLU A 54 12.65 -0.07 27.12
N ARG A 55 12.44 -1.35 26.78
CA ARG A 55 13.16 -2.49 27.35
C ARG A 55 14.34 -2.95 26.49
N GLU A 56 14.54 -2.36 25.32
CA GLU A 56 15.59 -2.73 24.36
C GLU A 56 16.67 -1.64 24.24
N VAL A 57 17.90 -2.03 23.88
CA VAL A 57 19.01 -1.09 23.63
C VAL A 57 19.55 -1.34 22.21
N PRO A 58 19.37 -0.41 21.25
CA PRO A 58 18.77 0.92 21.40
C PRO A 58 17.23 0.88 21.47
N PRO A 59 16.60 1.82 22.23
CA PRO A 59 15.15 1.80 22.49
C PRO A 59 14.30 2.28 21.32
N ARG A 60 14.95 2.71 20.24
CA ARG A 60 14.30 3.17 19.00
C ARG A 60 14.88 2.36 17.86
N MET A 61 14.02 1.64 17.17
CA MET A 61 14.39 0.82 16.02
C MET A 61 13.65 1.30 14.79
N VAL A 62 14.35 1.33 13.66
CA VAL A 62 13.74 1.53 12.34
C VAL A 62 13.58 0.16 11.71
N PHE A 63 12.34 -0.29 11.59
CA PHE A 63 12.04 -1.53 10.88
C PHE A 63 11.69 -1.20 9.45
N TRP A 64 12.57 -1.54 8.52
CA TRP A 64 12.25 -1.52 7.10
C TRP A 64 11.39 -2.74 6.78
N THR A 65 10.20 -2.52 6.22
CA THR A 65 9.29 -3.60 5.86
C THR A 65 9.90 -4.55 4.83
N ARG A 66 9.17 -5.64 4.54
CA ARG A 66 9.50 -6.65 3.53
C ARG A 66 9.73 -6.01 2.15
N SER A 67 10.25 -6.79 1.22
CA SER A 67 10.50 -6.34 -0.16
C SER A 67 9.31 -5.56 -0.73
N LEU A 68 9.56 -4.61 -1.63
CA LEU A 68 8.51 -3.82 -2.29
C LEU A 68 7.38 -4.70 -2.87
N LYS A 69 7.73 -5.92 -3.31
CA LYS A 69 6.79 -6.94 -3.77
C LYS A 69 5.81 -7.41 -2.70
N ASP A 70 6.28 -7.62 -1.48
CA ASP A 70 5.44 -8.04 -0.36
C ASP A 70 4.59 -6.88 0.17
N HIS A 71 5.13 -5.66 0.17
CA HIS A 71 4.35 -4.46 0.49
C HIS A 71 3.19 -4.27 -0.50
N TYR A 72 3.47 -4.34 -1.81
CA TYR A 72 2.46 -4.25 -2.85
C TYR A 72 1.37 -5.33 -2.73
N ARG A 73 1.74 -6.59 -2.46
CA ARG A 73 0.75 -7.64 -2.15
C ARG A 73 -0.11 -7.29 -0.93
N GLY A 74 0.51 -6.69 0.09
CA GLY A 74 -0.16 -6.26 1.30
C GLY A 74 -1.21 -5.18 1.09
N ILE A 75 -1.11 -4.37 0.02
CA ILE A 75 -2.05 -3.25 -0.22
C ILE A 75 -3.07 -3.51 -1.33
N GLU A 76 -3.01 -4.64 -2.05
CA GLU A 76 -3.96 -4.97 -3.14
C GLU A 76 -5.43 -4.86 -2.68
N HIS A 77 -5.72 -5.33 -1.46
CA HIS A 77 -7.08 -5.28 -0.90
C HIS A 77 -7.51 -3.87 -0.48
N ILE A 78 -6.58 -2.96 -0.18
CA ILE A 78 -6.87 -1.58 0.22
C ILE A 78 -7.44 -0.82 -0.98
N PHE A 79 -6.89 -1.09 -2.17
CA PHE A 79 -7.24 -0.36 -3.39
C PHE A 79 -8.07 -1.17 -4.39
N ARG A 80 -8.36 -2.44 -4.11
CA ARG A 80 -9.16 -3.34 -4.97
C ARG A 80 -8.63 -3.50 -6.40
N PHE A 81 -7.32 -3.47 -6.59
CA PHE A 81 -6.69 -3.87 -7.85
C PHE A 81 -5.66 -4.96 -7.61
N LYS A 82 -5.37 -5.70 -8.67
CA LYS A 82 -4.39 -6.77 -8.68
C LYS A 82 -3.06 -6.25 -9.22
N ILE A 83 -1.97 -6.46 -8.51
CA ILE A 83 -0.64 -6.02 -8.91
C ILE A 83 0.10 -7.20 -9.52
N ASN A 84 0.61 -7.00 -10.73
CA ASN A 84 1.50 -7.96 -11.35
C ASN A 84 2.92 -7.40 -11.40
N ILE A 85 3.81 -7.95 -10.56
CA ILE A 85 5.18 -7.45 -10.41
C ILE A 85 6.10 -8.31 -11.26
N LYS A 86 6.63 -7.73 -12.34
CA LYS A 86 7.67 -8.33 -13.18
C LYS A 86 8.97 -7.56 -12.99
N ALA A 87 10.01 -8.25 -12.52
CA ALA A 87 11.34 -7.66 -12.44
C ALA A 87 11.99 -7.66 -13.84
N GLY A 88 12.32 -6.48 -14.34
CA GLY A 88 13.13 -6.34 -15.56
C GLY A 88 14.62 -6.41 -15.22
N ARG A 89 15.41 -7.10 -16.05
CA ARG A 89 16.88 -7.16 -15.86
C ARG A 89 17.58 -5.86 -16.30
N SER A 90 16.95 -5.10 -17.20
CA SER A 90 17.44 -3.82 -17.71
C SER A 90 16.26 -2.94 -18.14
N PHE A 91 16.49 -1.63 -18.26
CA PHE A 91 15.45 -0.69 -18.70
C PHE A 91 14.82 -1.06 -20.06
N PRO A 92 15.58 -1.38 -21.13
CA PRO A 92 14.98 -1.77 -22.40
C PRO A 92 14.10 -3.02 -22.30
N PHE A 93 14.52 -3.99 -21.50
CA PHE A 93 13.74 -5.21 -21.26
C PHE A 93 12.44 -4.89 -20.50
N ALA A 94 12.50 -4.07 -19.45
CA ALA A 94 11.33 -3.64 -18.71
C ALA A 94 10.35 -2.86 -19.60
N LEU A 95 10.84 -1.94 -20.44
CA LEU A 95 10.03 -1.18 -21.37
C LEU A 95 9.33 -2.08 -22.40
N ASN A 96 10.04 -3.09 -22.93
CA ASN A 96 9.43 -4.07 -23.83
C ASN A 96 8.34 -4.91 -23.15
N LEU A 97 8.50 -5.24 -21.86
CA LEU A 97 7.44 -5.92 -21.11
C LEU A 97 6.20 -5.04 -20.97
N VAL A 98 6.37 -3.75 -20.65
CA VAL A 98 5.25 -2.81 -20.54
C VAL A 98 4.50 -2.70 -21.87
N LYS A 99 5.22 -2.47 -22.99
CA LYS A 99 4.62 -2.42 -24.33
C LYS A 99 3.80 -3.68 -24.64
N LYS A 100 4.36 -4.86 -24.39
CA LYS A 100 3.65 -6.14 -24.60
C LYS A 100 2.37 -6.28 -23.79
N GLU A 101 2.29 -5.71 -22.59
CA GLU A 101 1.07 -5.76 -21.78
C GLU A 101 0.04 -4.70 -22.22
N ILE A 102 0.49 -3.55 -22.74
CA ILE A 102 -0.38 -2.56 -23.38
C ILE A 102 -1.01 -3.17 -24.63
N ASP A 103 -0.22 -3.79 -25.49
CA ASP A 103 -0.68 -4.41 -26.75
C ASP A 103 -1.71 -5.53 -26.50
N LYS A 104 -1.64 -6.20 -25.35
CA LYS A 104 -2.61 -7.23 -24.92
C LYS A 104 -3.90 -6.66 -24.32
N GLY A 105 -3.97 -5.35 -24.07
CA GLY A 105 -5.07 -4.71 -23.35
C GLY A 105 -5.10 -5.01 -21.84
N SER A 106 -4.01 -5.54 -21.27
CA SER A 106 -3.94 -5.94 -19.84
C SER A 106 -3.89 -4.74 -18.87
N LEU A 107 -3.61 -3.54 -19.36
CA LEU A 107 -3.41 -2.32 -18.56
C LEU A 107 -4.63 -1.38 -18.55
N MET A 108 -5.74 -1.75 -19.22
CA MET A 108 -6.94 -0.92 -19.37
C MET A 108 -8.22 -1.57 -18.78
N ARG A 109 -8.09 -2.60 -17.96
CA ARG A 109 -9.21 -3.32 -17.31
C ARG A 109 -9.14 -3.24 -15.81
#